data_AF-A0A399F501-F1
#
_entry.id   AF-A0A399F501-F1
#
_cell.length_a   1.000
_cell.length_b   1.000
_cell.length_c   1.000
_cell.angle_alpha   90.00
_cell.angle_beta   90.00
_cell.angle_gamma   90.00
#
_symmetry.space_group_name_H-M   'P 1'
#
loop_
_entity.id
_entity.type
_entity.pdbx_description
1 polymer ?
#
loop_
_entity_poly.entity_id
_entity_poly.type
_entity_poly.pdbx_seq_one_letter_code
_entity_poly.pdbx_strand_id
1 'polypeptide(L)'
;MFGILKRAGKVYTVPIPNLKTDTLIPIIREKAVPDSIVYADGFRSYDVLDVSEFKHQRVDHDKELVGHSGNHINGIENFWNQAKRVLRKYNGVPKQNFHLFVRECEFRFNYGSPKQHLQILKGWLKQEGILYK
;
A
#
# COMPACT_ATOMS: atom_id res chain seq x y z
N MET A 1 9.74 -3.34 2.19
CA MET A 1 8.57 -2.43 2.22
C MET A 1 7.33 -3.27 2.35
N PHE A 2 6.36 -2.79 3.12
CA PHE A 2 5.01 -3.36 3.19
C PHE A 2 4.02 -2.38 2.57
N GLY A 3 2.95 -2.89 1.98
CA GLY A 3 1.88 -2.07 1.40
C GLY A 3 0.52 -2.73 1.59
N ILE A 4 -0.47 -1.95 2.02
CA ILE A 4 -1.86 -2.38 2.19
C ILE A 4 -2.78 -1.42 1.44
N LEU A 5 -3.79 -1.95 0.76
CA LEU A 5 -4.80 -1.16 0.05
C LEU A 5 -6.16 -1.37 0.70
N LYS A 6 -6.80 -0.29 1.17
CA LYS A 6 -8.21 -0.32 1.54
C LYS A 6 -9.08 -0.41 0.27
N ARG A 7 -10.04 -1.34 0.24
CA ARG A 7 -11.00 -1.47 -0.89
C ARG A 7 -11.70 -0.13 -1.14
N ALA A 8 -11.71 0.31 -2.39
CA ALA A 8 -12.22 1.63 -2.81
C ALA A 8 -11.63 2.80 -1.99
N GLY A 9 -10.42 2.65 -1.46
CA GLY A 9 -9.75 3.61 -0.61
C GLY A 9 -8.32 3.88 -1.07
N LYS A 10 -7.46 4.16 -0.09
CA LYS A 10 -6.07 4.55 -0.32
C LYS A 10 -5.12 3.40 -0.03
N VAL A 11 -3.99 3.41 -0.72
CA VAL A 11 -2.79 2.62 -0.41
C VAL A 11 -2.08 3.24 0.78
N TYR A 12 -1.56 2.41 1.66
CA TYR A 12 -0.61 2.80 2.69
C TYR A 12 0.64 1.93 2.53
N THR A 13 1.81 2.55 2.53
CA THR A 13 3.10 1.86 2.49
C THR A 13 3.95 2.19 3.71
N VAL A 14 4.82 1.28 4.11
CA VAL A 14 5.72 1.50 5.24
C VAL A 14 7.01 0.68 5.10
N PRO A 15 8.19 1.25 5.43
CA PRO A 15 9.39 0.46 5.55
C PRO A 15 9.25 -0.50 6.74
N ILE A 16 9.61 -1.76 6.51
CA ILE A 16 9.59 -2.82 7.52
C ILE A 16 10.96 -3.50 7.56
N PRO A 17 11.43 -3.92 8.73
CA PRO A 17 12.71 -4.61 8.87
C PRO A 17 12.68 -6.02 8.27
N ASN A 18 11.52 -6.68 8.27
CA ASN A 18 11.33 -8.03 7.76
C ASN A 18 9.83 -8.30 7.52
N LEU A 19 9.52 -9.35 6.78
CA LEU A 19 8.14 -9.79 6.50
C LEU A 19 7.60 -10.77 7.54
N LYS A 20 8.13 -10.80 8.78
CA LYS A 20 7.62 -11.73 9.80
C LYS A 20 6.26 -11.29 10.30
N THR A 21 5.44 -12.27 10.67
CA THR A 21 4.14 -12.11 11.32
C THR A 21 4.13 -11.05 12.43
N ASP A 22 5.10 -11.09 13.37
CA ASP A 22 5.16 -10.15 14.49
C ASP A 22 5.40 -8.70 14.05
N THR A 23 5.98 -8.49 12.88
CA THR A 23 6.14 -7.16 12.27
C THR A 23 4.86 -6.73 11.55
N LEU A 24 4.19 -7.66 10.85
CA LEU A 24 3.06 -7.36 9.98
C LEU A 24 1.75 -7.15 10.73
N ILE A 25 1.45 -7.99 11.72
CA ILE A 25 0.17 -7.98 12.44
C ILE A 25 -0.12 -6.63 13.11
N PRO A 26 0.81 -5.99 13.85
CA PRO A 26 0.55 -4.68 14.45
C PRO A 26 0.21 -3.61 13.41
N ILE A 27 0.89 -3.63 12.26
CA ILE A 27 0.64 -2.68 11.16
C ILE A 27 -0.74 -2.91 10.55
N ILE A 28 -1.13 -4.17 10.35
CA ILE A 28 -2.45 -4.53 9.81
C ILE A 28 -3.54 -4.10 10.80
N ARG A 29 -3.37 -4.35 12.10
CA ARG A 29 -4.29 -3.91 13.17
C ARG A 29 -4.47 -2.40 13.23
N GLU A 30 -3.41 -1.65 12.98
CA GLU A 30 -3.49 -0.19 12.93
C GLU A 30 -4.28 0.32 11.71
N LYS A 31 -4.25 -0.42 10.59
CA LYS A 31 -4.81 0.03 9.30
C LYS A 31 -6.14 -0.61 8.92
N ALA A 32 -6.50 -1.74 9.52
CA ALA A 32 -7.72 -2.48 9.26
C ALA A 32 -8.56 -2.60 10.53
N VAL A 33 -9.87 -2.47 10.38
CA VAL A 33 -10.82 -2.71 11.48
C VAL A 33 -10.88 -4.22 11.75
N PRO A 34 -10.93 -4.67 13.01
CA PRO A 34 -11.23 -6.08 13.31
C PRO A 34 -12.43 -6.59 12.52
N ASP A 35 -12.44 -7.89 12.20
CA ASP A 35 -13.42 -8.56 11.33
C ASP A 35 -13.41 -8.13 9.84
N SER A 36 -12.50 -7.26 9.42
CA SER A 36 -12.28 -6.97 8.00
C SER A 36 -11.84 -8.22 7.23
N ILE A 37 -12.24 -8.31 5.95
CA ILE A 37 -11.72 -9.32 5.03
C ILE A 37 -10.37 -8.84 4.48
N VAL A 38 -9.32 -9.60 4.75
CA VAL A 38 -7.97 -9.34 4.25
C VAL A 38 -7.68 -10.29 3.09
N TYR A 39 -7.38 -9.71 1.93
CA TYR A 39 -6.95 -10.43 0.75
C TYR A 39 -5.43 -10.38 0.67
N ALA A 40 -4.78 -11.54 0.75
CA ALA A 40 -3.34 -11.66 0.62
C ALA A 40 -2.96 -12.82 -0.30
N ASP A 41 -1.73 -12.78 -0.81
CA ASP A 41 -1.15 -13.90 -1.53
C ASP A 41 -0.87 -15.07 -0.55
N GLY A 42 -0.52 -16.24 -1.10
CA GLY A 42 -0.21 -17.43 -0.30
C GLY A 42 1.11 -17.37 0.47
N PHE A 43 1.66 -16.17 0.73
CA PHE A 43 2.93 -16.06 1.44
C PHE A 43 2.77 -16.44 2.93
N ARG A 44 3.59 -17.39 3.40
CA ARG A 44 3.51 -18.03 4.73
C ARG A 44 3.38 -17.04 5.90
N SER A 45 3.96 -15.84 5.78
CA SER A 45 3.90 -14.86 6.87
C SER A 45 2.50 -14.28 7.10
N TYR A 46 1.60 -14.45 6.13
CA TYR A 46 0.18 -14.11 6.22
C TYR A 46 -0.69 -15.25 6.77
N ASP A 47 -0.15 -16.46 6.99
CA ASP A 47 -0.92 -17.59 7.57
C ASP A 47 -1.49 -17.23 8.96
N VAL A 48 -0.83 -16.34 9.70
CA VAL A 48 -1.32 -15.81 10.98
C VAL A 48 -2.69 -15.12 10.85
N LEU A 49 -3.03 -14.59 9.66
CA LEU A 49 -4.30 -13.94 9.45
C LEU A 49 -5.47 -14.92 9.60
N ASP A 50 -5.26 -16.21 9.31
CA ASP A 50 -6.27 -17.28 9.46
C ASP A 50 -6.66 -17.53 10.92
N VAL A 51 -5.78 -17.22 11.87
CA VAL A 51 -5.98 -17.43 13.32
C VAL A 51 -6.09 -16.11 14.11
N SER A 52 -6.22 -14.99 13.40
CA SER A 52 -6.34 -13.65 13.96
C SER A 52 -7.80 -13.17 13.99
N GLU A 53 -8.02 -11.93 14.42
CA GLU A 53 -9.31 -11.25 14.34
C GLU A 53 -9.76 -10.87 12.90
N PHE A 54 -9.03 -11.28 11.87
CA PHE A 54 -9.31 -10.96 10.47
C PHE A 54 -9.85 -12.17 9.71
N LYS A 55 -10.71 -11.91 8.71
CA LYS A 55 -11.15 -12.93 7.77
C LYS A 55 -10.18 -12.98 6.60
N HIS A 56 -9.33 -13.99 6.57
CA HIS A 56 -8.33 -14.12 5.51
C HIS A 56 -8.91 -14.83 4.28
N GLN A 57 -8.73 -14.23 3.11
CA GLN A 57 -8.98 -14.86 1.81
C GLN A 57 -7.69 -14.90 1.00
N ARG A 58 -7.23 -16.12 0.70
CA ARG A 58 -6.05 -16.37 -0.13
C ARG A 58 -6.43 -16.25 -1.59
N VAL A 59 -5.68 -15.46 -2.34
CA VAL A 59 -5.86 -15.34 -3.79
C VAL A 59 -4.90 -16.31 -4.50
N ASP A 60 -5.47 -17.30 -5.20
CA ASP A 60 -4.72 -18.23 -6.05
C ASP A 60 -4.48 -17.57 -7.41
N HIS A 61 -3.24 -17.16 -7.66
CA HIS A 61 -2.87 -16.36 -8.84
C HIS A 61 -3.01 -17.15 -10.15
N ASP A 62 -3.01 -18.48 -10.10
CA ASP A 62 -3.10 -19.34 -11.29
C ASP A 62 -4.55 -19.64 -11.70
N LYS A 63 -5.53 -19.48 -10.80
CA LYS A 63 -6.94 -19.88 -11.03
C LYS A 63 -7.92 -18.71 -11.18
N GLU A 64 -7.59 -17.53 -10.68
CA GLU A 64 -8.52 -16.40 -10.59
C GLU A 64 -8.48 -15.42 -11.79
N LEU A 65 -7.73 -15.73 -12.86
CA LEU A 65 -7.75 -14.92 -14.08
C LEU A 65 -9.15 -14.82 -14.73
N VAL A 66 -10.10 -15.68 -14.35
CA VAL A 66 -11.46 -15.76 -14.91
C VAL A 66 -12.52 -16.05 -13.83
N GLY A 67 -12.49 -15.38 -12.68
CA GLY A 67 -13.48 -15.54 -11.61
C GLY A 67 -14.47 -14.36 -11.53
N HIS A 68 -15.77 -14.60 -11.67
CA HIS A 68 -16.85 -13.59 -11.56
C HIS A 68 -17.05 -13.01 -10.13
N SER A 69 -16.13 -13.29 -9.18
CA SER A 69 -16.27 -12.92 -7.77
C SER A 69 -15.05 -12.17 -7.24
N GLY A 70 -14.90 -10.90 -7.62
CA GLY A 70 -14.46 -9.75 -6.79
C GLY A 70 -13.22 -9.81 -5.87
N ASN A 71 -12.54 -10.93 -5.69
CA ASN A 71 -11.55 -11.22 -4.64
C ASN A 71 -10.13 -10.91 -5.10
N HIS A 72 -9.93 -9.73 -5.67
CA HIS A 72 -8.68 -9.42 -6.37
C HIS A 72 -7.77 -8.45 -5.60
N ILE A 73 -6.52 -8.86 -5.43
CA ILE A 73 -5.37 -8.02 -5.01
C ILE A 73 -4.87 -7.10 -6.13
N ASN A 74 -5.48 -7.13 -7.33
CA ASN A 74 -5.08 -6.35 -8.50
C ASN A 74 -4.84 -4.85 -8.20
N GLY A 75 -5.56 -4.28 -7.24
CA GLY A 75 -5.37 -2.89 -6.84
C GLY A 75 -3.98 -2.62 -6.23
N ILE A 76 -3.53 -3.46 -5.30
CA ILE A 76 -2.21 -3.29 -4.68
C ILE A 76 -1.09 -3.70 -5.65
N GLU A 77 -1.33 -4.68 -6.51
CA GLU A 77 -0.40 -5.04 -7.59
C GLU A 77 -0.23 -3.93 -8.61
N ASN A 78 -1.33 -3.28 -9.01
CA ASN A 78 -1.31 -2.12 -9.90
C ASN A 78 -0.49 -0.98 -9.28
N PHE A 79 -0.68 -0.70 -7.99
CA PHE A 79 0.16 0.26 -7.27
C PHE A 79 1.65 -0.09 -7.39
N TRP A 80 2.04 -1.33 -7.07
CA TRP A 80 3.44 -1.73 -7.16
C TRP A 80 3.98 -1.69 -8.58
N ASN A 81 3.18 -2.01 -9.60
CA ASN A 81 3.57 -1.92 -11.00
C ASN A 81 3.83 -0.48 -11.43
N GLN A 82 2.98 0.47 -11.03
CA GLN A 82 3.18 1.89 -11.29
C GLN A 82 4.39 2.44 -10.54
N ALA A 83 4.53 2.12 -9.25
CA ALA A 83 5.68 2.53 -8.45
C ALA A 83 6.99 2.02 -9.07
N LYS A 84 7.08 0.73 -9.43
CA LYS A 84 8.25 0.17 -10.13
C LYS A 84 8.56 0.91 -11.44
N ARG A 85 7.56 1.31 -12.23
CA ARG A 85 7.76 2.07 -13.48
C ARG A 85 8.33 3.47 -13.21
N VAL A 86 7.85 4.16 -12.18
CA VAL A 86 8.38 5.46 -11.76
C VAL A 86 9.82 5.32 -11.25
N LEU A 87 10.07 4.37 -10.35
CA LEU A 87 11.37 4.18 -9.72
C LEU A 87 12.49 3.80 -10.70
N ARG A 88 12.17 3.06 -11.78
CA ARG A 88 13.14 2.72 -12.82
C ARG A 88 13.72 3.94 -13.54
N LYS A 89 13.02 5.08 -13.56
CA LYS A 89 13.51 6.31 -14.21
C LYS A 89 14.68 6.97 -13.48
N TYR A 90 14.92 6.62 -12.22
CA TYR A 90 15.98 7.22 -11.42
C TYR A 90 17.34 6.53 -11.57
N ASN A 91 17.46 5.45 -12.38
CA ASN A 91 18.69 4.68 -12.57
C ASN A 91 19.34 4.20 -11.25
N GLY A 92 18.51 3.94 -10.24
CA GLY A 92 18.95 3.59 -8.89
C GLY A 92 18.43 4.60 -7.86
N VAL A 93 18.04 4.10 -6.71
CA VAL A 93 17.59 4.93 -5.58
C VAL A 93 18.42 4.57 -4.36
N PRO A 94 19.05 5.54 -3.68
CA PRO A 94 19.79 5.26 -2.45
C PRO A 94 18.91 4.54 -1.42
N LYS A 95 19.39 3.43 -0.85
CA LYS A 95 18.63 2.60 0.09
C LYS A 95 18.05 3.41 1.26
N GLN A 96 18.83 4.37 1.76
CA GLN A 96 18.46 5.25 2.87
C GLN A 96 17.20 6.08 2.54
N ASN A 97 17.09 6.52 1.29
CA ASN A 97 16.01 7.39 0.82
C ASN A 97 14.86 6.62 0.17
N PHE A 98 15.01 5.32 -0.10
CA PHE A 98 14.04 4.52 -0.84
C PHE A 98 12.60 4.66 -0.31
N HIS A 99 12.44 4.73 1.01
CA HIS A 99 11.15 4.92 1.65
C HIS A 99 10.45 6.23 1.25
N LEU A 100 11.19 7.33 1.04
CA LEU A 100 10.64 8.61 0.59
C LEU A 100 10.10 8.53 -0.84
N PHE A 101 10.80 7.83 -1.73
CA PHE A 101 10.36 7.65 -3.12
C PHE A 101 9.09 6.78 -3.19
N VAL A 102 8.99 5.76 -2.35
CA VAL A 102 7.76 4.95 -2.26
C VAL A 102 6.61 5.78 -1.69
N ARG A 103 6.86 6.63 -0.68
CA ARG A 103 5.86 7.58 -0.15
C ARG A 103 5.37 8.59 -1.19
N GLU A 104 6.27 9.07 -2.06
CA GLU A 104 5.87 9.91 -3.19
C GLU A 104 4.96 9.13 -4.16
N CYS A 105 5.30 7.88 -4.48
CA CYS A 105 4.45 7.02 -5.31
C CYS A 105 3.08 6.75 -4.66
N GLU A 106 3.05 6.51 -3.35
CA GLU A 106 1.83 6.37 -2.55
C GLU A 106 0.97 7.63 -2.65
N PHE A 107 1.55 8.82 -2.45
CA PHE A 107 0.86 10.09 -2.61
C PHE A 107 0.27 10.24 -4.02
N ARG A 108 1.09 10.04 -5.06
CA ARG A 108 0.65 10.15 -6.45
C ARG A 108 -0.45 9.15 -6.83
N PHE A 109 -0.44 7.96 -6.25
CA PHE A 109 -1.46 6.94 -6.50
C PHE A 109 -2.77 7.27 -5.78
N ASN A 110 -2.68 7.76 -4.55
CA ASN A 110 -3.84 8.04 -3.69
C ASN A 110 -4.59 9.33 -4.05
N TYR A 111 -3.93 10.24 -4.74
CA TYR A 111 -4.45 11.55 -5.07
C TYR A 111 -4.42 11.72 -6.59
N GLY A 112 -5.35 12.48 -7.15
CA GLY A 112 -5.60 12.48 -8.59
C GLY A 112 -4.53 13.19 -9.45
N SER A 113 -4.95 14.20 -10.19
CA SER A 113 -4.06 14.90 -11.13
C SER A 113 -2.94 15.69 -10.43
N PRO A 114 -1.86 16.05 -11.15
CA PRO A 114 -0.81 16.94 -10.62
C PRO A 114 -1.35 18.27 -10.05
N LYS A 115 -2.45 18.78 -10.60
CA LYS A 115 -3.12 19.98 -10.08
C LYS A 115 -3.71 19.73 -8.69
N GLN A 116 -4.34 18.57 -8.48
CA GLN A 116 -4.89 18.18 -7.18
C GLN A 116 -3.77 17.90 -6.17
N HIS A 117 -2.68 17.27 -6.61
CA HIS A 117 -1.48 17.09 -5.78
C HIS A 117 -0.97 18.41 -5.24
N LEU A 118 -0.78 19.41 -6.11
CA LEU A 118 -0.32 20.73 -5.72
C LEU A 118 -1.27 21.41 -4.73
N GLN A 119 -2.59 21.30 -4.95
CA GLN A 119 -3.59 21.85 -4.04
C GLN A 119 -3.51 21.23 -2.65
N ILE A 120 -3.34 19.90 -2.57
CA ILE A 120 -3.21 19.18 -1.30
C ILE A 120 -1.94 19.60 -0.57
N LEU A 121 -0.81 19.63 -1.28
CA LEU A 121 0.46 20.09 -0.70
C LEU A 121 0.33 21.51 -0.15
N LYS A 122 -0.20 22.45 -0.94
CA LYS A 122 -0.46 23.83 -0.46
C LYS A 122 -1.35 23.86 0.79
N GLY A 123 -2.37 23.00 0.84
CA GLY A 123 -3.25 22.86 2.01
C GLY A 123 -2.51 22.43 3.27
N TRP A 124 -1.73 21.35 3.19
CA TRP A 124 -0.94 20.85 4.32
C TRP A 124 0.05 21.88 4.81
N LEU A 125 0.75 22.53 3.89
CA LEU A 125 1.78 23.45 4.30
C LEU A 125 1.22 24.71 4.97
N LYS A 126 0.00 25.13 4.59
CA LYS A 126 -0.74 26.18 5.29
C LYS A 126 -1.15 25.75 6.70
N GLN A 127 -1.51 24.49 6.91
CA GLN A 127 -1.83 23.94 8.24
C GLN A 127 -0.61 23.92 9.16
N GLU A 128 0.57 23.65 8.60
CA GLU A 128 1.86 23.69 9.30
C GLU A 128 2.40 25.13 9.52
N GLY A 129 1.62 26.16 9.17
CA GLY A 129 2.02 27.57 9.34
C GLY A 129 3.15 28.02 8.41
N ILE A 130 3.49 27.23 7.39
CA ILE A 130 4.54 27.59 6.44
C ILE A 130 3.90 28.47 5.34
N LEU A 131 4.41 29.68 5.16
CA LEU A 131 3.94 30.61 4.13
C LEU A 131 4.76 30.41 2.84
N TYR A 132 4.07 30.09 1.75
CA TYR A 132 4.64 29.99 0.41
C TYR A 132 4.24 31.25 -0.34
N LYS A 133 5.24 32.05 -0.76
CA LYS A 133 5.05 33.18 -1.66
C LYS A 133 4.82 32.70 -3.08
#